data_AF-A0A5J4T0K8-F1
#
_entry.id   AF-A0A5J4T0K8-F1
#
_cell.length_a   1.000
_cell.length_b   1.000
_cell.length_c   1.000
_cell.angle_alpha   90.00
_cell.angle_beta   90.00
_cell.angle_gamma   90.00
#
_symmetry.space_group_name_H-M   'P 1'
#
loop_
_entity.id
_entity.type
_entity.pdbx_description
1 polymer ?
#
loop_
_entity_poly.entity_id
_entity_poly.type
_entity_poly.pdbx_seq_one_letter_code
_entity_poly.pdbx_strand_id
1 'polypeptide(L)'
;MTNSHDTTQPLMEENLEEEKKVTEVSEDLEAEVSVEKPDTGKQPKTTSKPTKESVLKRAKELADDIEKASRQELESLKQIFYRIHNAELEEDKKKFIEAGGRDENYVPSLSNEQESEFRNIMAVVREKRGVLAAKEEKQKGENLQTKLTIIEKLKELVESSEDTGKSYNEFKRLQQEWISIGQVPQGKVNEIWRSYQLHIEKFYDILRLNHEFRDYDFRKNLEIKTRLCEAVEKLAEEPDVVSAFHQLQKLHQEFRETGPVTKELRNTIWERFKVASTDVNRRYQNHFDELRETEQQNLDQKTVICEIIEAIEYGELKTSVDWENKTKEIIALQNKWKTVGFVPQKMNVKIFERFRKACDEFFLKKGNFFKGIKEDMNENLKKKEDLCQKAEALKDSTDWKETSDALVKLQKEWKTVGNVPRKYSDVLWKRFIGACDYFFEQKGKATSSQHSVEVENMTLKKAIIERLAAIDESVNTEDAEAQIQALIKEWGAIGHVPFKEKDKLHKEFHTLVDKHYERLNIDASHKKLSNYKSSISDFQGSSQVLYKEREKLMRTREHIKNDIQVYENNVGFFTSSSKKGENLLAEANRKIERLKGDLELVTQKIKVIDETIERS
;
A
#
# COMPACT_ATOMS: atom_id res chain seq x y z
N MET A 1 47.59 27.38 46.63
CA MET A 1 49.02 27.15 46.90
C MET A 1 49.64 26.79 45.55
N THR A 2 50.58 27.47 44.91
CA THR A 2 51.34 28.72 45.11
C THR A 2 52.10 28.94 43.79
N ASN A 3 52.37 30.21 43.45
CA ASN A 3 53.12 30.76 42.29
C ASN A 3 52.25 31.01 41.03
N SER A 4 51.76 32.21 40.71
CA SER A 4 52.30 33.60 40.68
C SER A 4 53.09 33.94 39.42
N HIS A 5 52.60 34.96 38.71
CA HIS A 5 53.10 35.79 37.57
C HIS A 5 52.00 35.83 36.48
N ASP A 6 51.06 36.77 36.48
CA ASP A 6 51.19 38.23 36.46
C ASP A 6 52.16 38.72 35.37
N THR A 7 51.62 39.08 34.20
CA THR A 7 52.15 40.14 33.33
C THR A 7 51.06 40.57 32.35
N THR A 8 50.22 41.50 32.77
CA THR A 8 49.66 42.51 31.87
C THR A 8 50.59 43.72 32.00
N GLN A 9 51.27 44.15 30.93
CA GLN A 9 51.75 45.54 30.78
C GLN A 9 52.36 45.79 29.37
N PRO A 10 52.47 47.05 28.91
CA PRO A 10 51.75 47.55 27.74
C PRO A 10 52.69 48.13 26.66
N LEU A 11 52.16 48.48 25.49
CA LEU A 11 52.80 49.45 24.61
C LEU A 11 51.85 50.63 24.40
N MET A 12 51.92 51.54 25.38
CA MET A 12 51.59 52.97 25.37
C MET A 12 50.43 53.42 24.47
N GLU A 13 49.24 53.54 25.06
CA GLU A 13 48.39 54.72 24.85
C GLU A 13 48.72 55.79 25.91
N GLU A 14 48.67 57.06 25.52
CA GLU A 14 48.57 58.18 26.44
C GLU A 14 47.13 58.71 26.35
N ASN A 15 46.34 58.38 27.38
CA ASN A 15 45.02 58.83 27.84
C ASN A 15 44.07 59.60 26.90
N LEU A 16 42.85 59.07 26.76
CA LEU A 16 41.61 59.66 27.32
C LEU A 16 40.55 58.56 27.50
N GLU A 17 40.08 58.40 28.74
CA GLU A 17 39.04 57.48 29.19
C GLU A 17 37.67 57.83 28.59
N GLU A 18 36.92 56.82 28.13
CA GLU A 18 35.54 56.59 28.57
C GLU A 18 35.08 55.15 28.23
N GLU A 19 34.47 54.50 29.22
CA GLU A 19 34.02 53.11 29.23
C GLU A 19 32.85 52.83 28.25
N LYS A 20 32.89 51.70 27.51
CA LYS A 20 31.90 50.59 27.63
C LYS A 20 32.11 49.43 26.64
N LYS A 21 32.18 48.24 27.24
CA LYS A 21 31.72 46.90 26.78
C LYS A 21 32.10 46.45 25.37
N VAL A 22 33.26 45.78 25.31
CA VAL A 22 33.62 44.79 24.29
C VAL A 22 32.91 43.47 24.62
N THR A 23 32.05 43.00 23.73
CA THR A 23 31.67 41.59 23.65
C THR A 23 32.86 40.80 23.13
N GLU A 24 33.35 39.89 23.97
CA GLU A 24 34.31 38.84 23.63
C GLU A 24 33.91 38.15 22.33
N VAL A 25 34.81 38.17 21.34
CA VAL A 25 34.79 37.22 20.23
C VAL A 25 35.97 36.29 20.48
N SER A 26 35.60 35.09 20.90
CA SER A 26 36.46 33.99 21.28
C SER A 26 37.55 33.68 20.26
N GLU A 27 38.74 33.48 20.80
CA GLU A 27 39.96 32.99 20.14
C GLU A 27 39.95 31.45 20.01
N ASP A 28 38.79 30.87 19.67
CA ASP A 28 38.60 29.43 19.49
C ASP A 28 37.95 29.14 18.12
N LEU A 29 38.62 29.46 17.02
CA LEU A 29 38.29 28.95 15.68
C LEU A 29 39.55 28.72 14.82
N GLU A 30 40.50 27.93 15.32
CA GLU A 30 41.48 27.24 14.47
C GLU A 30 41.37 25.72 14.62
N ALA A 31 40.20 25.17 14.27
CA ALA A 31 40.05 23.77 13.89
C ALA A 31 38.68 23.53 13.22
N GLU A 32 38.42 24.10 12.04
CA GLU A 32 37.47 23.48 11.11
C GLU A 32 37.75 23.89 9.64
N VAL A 33 38.45 22.97 8.96
CA VAL A 33 38.28 22.59 7.55
C VAL A 33 38.15 23.71 6.51
N SER A 34 39.28 24.04 5.87
CA SER A 34 39.27 24.48 4.47
C SER A 34 38.75 23.34 3.58
N VAL A 35 37.49 23.43 3.16
CA VAL A 35 37.00 22.77 1.95
C VAL A 35 37.08 23.81 0.85
N GLU A 36 38.19 23.82 0.12
CA GLU A 36 38.21 24.39 -1.22
C GLU A 36 37.10 23.73 -2.05
N LYS A 37 36.17 24.55 -2.56
CA LYS A 37 35.28 24.14 -3.64
C LYS A 37 36.15 23.82 -4.87
N PRO A 38 35.91 22.69 -5.56
CA PRO A 38 36.68 22.35 -6.74
C PRO A 38 36.34 23.31 -7.89
N ASP A 39 37.38 23.88 -8.49
CA ASP A 39 37.34 24.38 -9.86
C ASP A 39 36.92 23.21 -10.77
N THR A 40 35.77 23.36 -11.43
CA THR A 40 35.28 22.43 -12.45
C THR A 40 36.10 22.58 -13.72
N GLY A 41 37.37 22.20 -13.66
CA GLY A 41 38.21 21.93 -14.80
C GLY A 41 37.70 20.70 -15.54
N LYS A 42 37.14 20.92 -16.73
CA LYS A 42 36.68 19.91 -17.71
C LYS A 42 37.49 18.62 -17.66
N GLN A 43 36.91 17.56 -17.10
CA GLN A 43 37.33 16.19 -17.43
C GLN A 43 36.47 15.61 -18.56
N PRO A 44 37.09 14.89 -19.51
CA PRO A 44 36.39 14.30 -20.65
C PRO A 44 35.44 13.21 -20.19
N LYS A 45 34.20 13.27 -20.71
CA LYS A 45 33.17 12.24 -20.54
C LYS A 45 33.73 10.86 -20.88
N THR A 46 33.85 9.98 -19.88
CA THR A 46 33.77 8.54 -20.10
C THR A 46 32.76 7.96 -19.13
N THR A 47 31.61 7.57 -19.69
CA THR A 47 30.53 6.86 -19.02
C THR A 47 30.94 5.40 -18.88
N SER A 48 31.51 5.02 -17.74
CA SER A 48 31.58 3.61 -17.31
C SER A 48 31.46 3.56 -15.79
N LYS A 49 30.71 2.59 -15.25
CA LYS A 49 30.67 2.36 -13.80
C LYS A 49 32.10 2.04 -13.33
N PRO A 50 32.55 2.58 -12.19
CA PRO A 50 33.90 2.28 -11.70
C PRO A 50 34.01 0.79 -11.37
N THR A 51 34.98 0.11 -12.00
CA THR A 51 35.39 -1.27 -11.71
C THR A 51 36.60 -1.27 -10.77
N LYS A 52 36.86 -2.37 -10.04
CA LYS A 52 38.07 -2.52 -9.20
C LYS A 52 39.36 -2.20 -9.95
N GLU A 53 39.48 -2.65 -11.21
CA GLU A 53 40.63 -2.37 -12.08
C GLU A 53 40.79 -0.89 -12.41
N SER A 54 39.69 -0.18 -12.69
CA SER A 54 39.74 1.26 -12.95
C SER A 54 40.19 2.05 -11.72
N VAL A 55 39.76 1.63 -10.53
CA VAL A 55 40.15 2.24 -9.24
C VAL A 55 41.61 1.96 -8.92
N LEU A 56 42.08 0.72 -9.13
CA LEU A 56 43.49 0.34 -8.99
C LEU A 56 44.39 1.14 -9.92
N LYS A 57 44.01 1.27 -11.20
CA LYS A 57 44.75 2.06 -12.18
C LYS A 57 44.86 3.52 -11.75
N ARG A 58 43.75 4.13 -11.34
CA ARG A 58 43.74 5.53 -10.87
C ARG A 58 44.56 5.71 -9.59
N ALA A 59 44.46 4.78 -8.64
CA ALA A 59 45.25 4.80 -7.41
C ALA A 59 46.75 4.67 -7.71
N LYS A 60 47.14 3.88 -8.71
CA LYS A 60 48.52 3.74 -9.17
C LYS A 60 49.04 5.00 -9.86
N GLU A 61 48.25 5.62 -10.74
CA GLU A 61 48.59 6.92 -11.35
C GLU A 61 48.83 8.00 -10.28
N LEU A 62 47.99 8.06 -9.25
CA LEU A 62 48.17 8.98 -8.12
C LEU A 62 49.35 8.61 -7.21
N ALA A 63 49.69 7.32 -7.11
CA ALA A 63 50.88 6.88 -6.39
C ALA A 63 52.18 7.26 -7.12
N ASP A 64 52.13 7.36 -8.46
CA ASP A 64 53.26 7.78 -9.29
C ASP A 64 53.45 9.31 -9.27
N ASP A 65 52.38 10.10 -9.37
CA ASP A 65 52.40 11.58 -9.24
C ASP A 65 51.81 12.02 -7.88
N ILE A 66 52.53 11.70 -6.78
CA ILE A 66 52.06 11.93 -5.41
C ILE A 66 51.94 13.42 -5.05
N GLU A 67 52.72 14.29 -5.71
CA GLU A 67 52.76 15.73 -5.43
C GLU A 67 51.46 16.42 -5.82
N LYS A 68 50.75 15.90 -6.83
CA LYS A 68 49.44 16.42 -7.25
C LYS A 68 48.26 15.62 -6.69
N ALA A 69 48.53 14.56 -5.90
CA ALA A 69 47.51 13.66 -5.41
C ALA A 69 46.71 14.27 -4.25
N SER A 70 45.43 14.56 -4.50
CA SER A 70 44.52 15.05 -3.47
C SER A 70 44.28 14.00 -2.39
N ARG A 71 44.33 14.43 -1.11
CA ARG A 71 43.96 13.57 0.03
C ARG A 71 42.51 13.09 -0.08
N GLN A 72 41.61 13.94 -0.57
CA GLN A 72 40.20 13.63 -0.72
C GLN A 72 39.97 12.63 -1.86
N GLU A 73 40.74 12.71 -2.95
CA GLU A 73 40.66 11.76 -4.07
C GLU A 73 41.15 10.36 -3.66
N LEU A 74 42.24 10.27 -2.90
CA LEU A 74 42.73 8.98 -2.38
C LEU A 74 41.73 8.31 -1.40
N GLU A 75 41.08 9.10 -0.54
CA GLU A 75 40.07 8.58 0.38
C GLU A 75 38.80 8.15 -0.37
N SER A 76 38.39 8.91 -1.40
CA SER A 76 37.23 8.54 -2.22
C SER A 76 37.50 7.26 -3.02
N LEU A 77 38.69 7.09 -3.61
CA LEU A 77 39.09 5.85 -4.28
C LEU A 77 39.10 4.65 -3.33
N LYS A 78 39.59 4.82 -2.10
CA LYS A 78 39.52 3.79 -1.06
C LYS A 78 38.09 3.40 -0.72
N GLN A 79 37.20 4.37 -0.52
CA GLN A 79 35.79 4.10 -0.26
C GLN A 79 35.12 3.37 -1.43
N ILE A 80 35.40 3.79 -2.66
CA ILE A 80 34.85 3.16 -3.87
C ILE A 80 35.37 1.72 -4.00
N PHE A 81 36.67 1.48 -3.78
CA PHE A 81 37.27 0.14 -3.84
C PHE A 81 36.61 -0.83 -2.86
N TYR A 82 36.56 -0.48 -1.57
CA TYR A 82 35.97 -1.35 -0.55
C TYR A 82 34.46 -1.51 -0.70
N ARG A 83 33.75 -0.51 -1.24
CA ARG A 83 32.33 -0.66 -1.56
C ARG A 83 32.10 -1.73 -2.63
N ILE A 84 32.89 -1.72 -3.70
CA ILE A 84 32.81 -2.73 -4.77
C ILE A 84 33.27 -4.09 -4.24
N HIS A 85 34.37 -4.12 -3.50
CA HIS A 85 34.91 -5.35 -2.92
C HIS A 85 33.93 -6.05 -1.95
N ASN A 86 33.33 -5.30 -1.04
CA ASN A 86 32.35 -5.86 -0.10
C ASN A 86 31.08 -6.32 -0.82
N ALA A 87 30.65 -5.64 -1.88
CA ALA A 87 29.49 -6.07 -2.68
C ALA A 87 29.76 -7.40 -3.40
N GLU A 88 30.96 -7.59 -3.95
CA GLU A 88 31.36 -8.85 -4.58
C GLU A 88 31.47 -10.00 -3.55
N LEU A 89 32.01 -9.72 -2.35
CA LEU A 89 32.04 -10.70 -1.26
C LEU A 89 30.65 -11.11 -0.77
N GLU A 90 29.71 -10.16 -0.66
CA GLU A 90 28.32 -10.45 -0.29
C GLU A 90 27.61 -11.26 -1.39
N GLU A 91 27.90 -11.00 -2.67
CA GLU A 91 27.36 -11.79 -3.77
C GLU A 91 27.93 -13.21 -3.81
N ASP A 92 29.24 -13.37 -3.56
CA ASP A 92 29.89 -14.68 -3.43
C ASP A 92 29.34 -15.47 -2.24
N LYS A 93 29.19 -14.80 -1.09
CA LYS A 93 28.55 -15.36 0.11
C LYS A 93 27.12 -15.81 -0.16
N LYS A 94 26.34 -15.00 -0.88
CA LYS A 94 24.97 -15.34 -1.26
C LYS A 94 24.93 -16.56 -2.19
N LYS A 95 25.81 -16.65 -3.19
CA LYS A 95 25.93 -17.81 -4.08
C LYS A 95 26.30 -19.08 -3.30
N PHE A 96 27.18 -18.97 -2.32
CA PHE A 96 27.56 -20.09 -1.45
C PHE A 96 26.38 -20.61 -0.61
N ILE A 97 25.58 -19.70 -0.04
CA ILE A 97 24.38 -20.07 0.72
C ILE A 97 23.31 -20.68 -0.20
N GLU A 98 23.10 -20.11 -1.40
CA GLU A 98 22.17 -20.65 -2.41
C GLU A 98 22.58 -22.05 -2.91
N ALA A 99 23.89 -22.34 -2.94
CA ALA A 99 24.43 -23.66 -3.24
C ALA A 99 24.31 -24.67 -2.08
N GLY A 100 23.67 -24.30 -0.96
CA GLY A 100 23.42 -25.18 0.19
C GLY A 100 24.48 -25.11 1.30
N GLY A 101 25.40 -24.14 1.24
CA GLY A 101 26.39 -23.88 2.29
C GLY A 101 25.76 -23.26 3.55
N ARG A 102 26.31 -23.60 4.73
CA ARG A 102 25.97 -22.92 6.00
C ARG A 102 26.85 -21.68 6.15
N ASP A 103 26.26 -20.58 6.63
CA ASP A 103 26.93 -19.28 6.82
C ASP A 103 28.28 -19.39 7.54
N GLU A 104 28.33 -20.23 8.58
CA GLU A 104 29.49 -20.48 9.43
C GLU A 104 30.70 -21.10 8.70
N ASN A 105 30.46 -21.72 7.54
CA ASN A 105 31.49 -22.40 6.74
C ASN A 105 31.89 -21.59 5.49
N TYR A 106 31.44 -20.35 5.35
CA TYR A 106 31.78 -19.52 4.20
C TYR A 106 33.26 -19.13 4.23
N VAL A 107 33.99 -19.51 3.18
CA VAL A 107 35.32 -19.02 2.86
C VAL A 107 35.23 -18.30 1.51
N PRO A 108 35.66 -17.04 1.40
CA PRO A 108 35.62 -16.30 0.14
C PRO A 108 36.32 -17.08 -0.98
N SER A 109 35.62 -17.25 -2.10
CA SER A 109 36.16 -17.91 -3.30
C SER A 109 36.89 -16.94 -4.22
N LEU A 110 36.62 -15.64 -4.06
CA LEU A 110 37.24 -14.55 -4.78
C LEU A 110 38.71 -14.37 -4.36
N SER A 111 39.61 -14.31 -5.35
CA SER A 111 41.03 -14.06 -5.12
C SER A 111 41.27 -12.71 -4.43
N ASN A 112 42.04 -12.72 -3.34
CA ASN A 112 42.46 -11.51 -2.61
C ASN A 112 43.59 -10.72 -3.32
N GLU A 113 44.01 -11.12 -4.52
CA GLU A 113 45.11 -10.48 -5.25
C GLU A 113 44.89 -8.98 -5.49
N GLN A 114 43.69 -8.58 -5.93
CA GLN A 114 43.35 -7.17 -6.18
C GLN A 114 43.28 -6.33 -4.91
N GLU A 115 42.82 -6.91 -3.78
CA GLU A 115 42.80 -6.22 -2.48
C GLU A 115 44.23 -6.03 -1.95
N SER A 116 45.06 -7.07 -2.07
CA SER A 116 46.47 -7.00 -1.71
C SER A 116 47.22 -5.96 -2.55
N GLU A 117 46.95 -5.90 -3.86
CA GLU A 117 47.54 -4.88 -4.75
C GLU A 117 47.11 -3.47 -4.32
N PHE A 118 45.81 -3.25 -4.07
CA PHE A 118 45.30 -1.97 -3.60
C PHE A 118 45.94 -1.54 -2.27
N ARG A 119 46.04 -2.48 -1.32
CA ARG A 119 46.68 -2.25 -0.02
C ARG A 119 48.15 -1.86 -0.17
N ASN A 120 48.88 -2.52 -1.08
CA ASN A 120 50.28 -2.19 -1.37
C ASN A 120 50.42 -0.79 -1.98
N ILE A 121 49.57 -0.43 -2.96
CA ILE A 121 49.55 0.92 -3.55
C ILE A 121 49.31 1.98 -2.46
N MET A 122 48.32 1.75 -1.57
CA MET A 122 48.03 2.68 -0.48
C MET A 122 49.16 2.77 0.55
N ALA A 123 49.90 1.68 0.80
CA ALA A 123 51.08 1.71 1.65
C ALA A 123 52.20 2.57 1.04
N VAL A 124 52.48 2.42 -0.25
CA VAL A 124 53.44 3.23 -1.01
C VAL A 124 53.04 4.72 -1.01
N VAL A 125 51.75 5.01 -1.22
CA VAL A 125 51.19 6.37 -1.12
C VAL A 125 51.44 6.98 0.26
N ARG A 126 51.19 6.21 1.33
CA ARG A 126 51.41 6.67 2.71
C ARG A 126 52.89 6.95 2.98
N GLU A 127 53.78 6.09 2.52
CA GLU A 127 55.23 6.26 2.65
C GLU A 127 55.71 7.51 1.90
N LYS A 128 55.37 7.64 0.62
CA LYS A 128 55.75 8.80 -0.21
C LYS A 128 55.23 10.12 0.37
N ARG A 129 53.99 10.15 0.89
CA ARG A 129 53.44 11.33 1.60
C ARG A 129 54.17 11.61 2.90
N GLY A 130 54.57 10.58 3.64
CA GLY A 130 55.40 10.73 4.84
C GLY A 130 56.74 11.38 4.52
N VAL A 131 57.39 10.98 3.42
CA VAL A 131 58.64 11.58 2.94
C VAL A 131 58.43 13.04 2.52
N LEU A 132 57.34 13.35 1.78
CA LEU A 132 57.03 14.73 1.38
C LEU A 132 56.79 15.63 2.61
N ALA A 133 55.99 15.16 3.57
CA ALA A 133 55.75 15.89 4.82
C ALA A 133 57.03 16.09 5.64
N ALA A 134 57.91 15.09 5.69
CA ALA A 134 59.21 15.21 6.35
C ALA A 134 60.14 16.22 5.64
N LYS A 135 60.11 16.27 4.30
CA LYS A 135 60.85 17.26 3.50
C LYS A 135 60.33 18.67 3.75
N GLU A 136 59.01 18.87 3.78
CA GLU A 136 58.39 20.15 4.11
C GLU A 136 58.72 20.61 5.54
N GLU A 137 58.65 19.70 6.52
CA GLU A 137 58.99 20.03 7.92
C GLU A 137 60.47 20.39 8.07
N LYS A 138 61.35 19.67 7.37
CA LYS A 138 62.77 20.03 7.32
C LYS A 138 62.98 21.41 6.70
N GLN A 139 62.31 21.73 5.59
CA GLN A 139 62.37 23.05 4.96
C GLN A 139 61.87 24.15 5.90
N LYS A 140 60.78 23.92 6.64
CA LYS A 140 60.29 24.84 7.66
C LYS A 140 61.31 25.04 8.78
N GLY A 141 61.96 23.97 9.23
CA GLY A 141 63.05 24.02 10.21
C GLY A 141 64.26 24.81 9.72
N GLU A 142 64.67 24.64 8.46
CA GLU A 142 65.75 25.43 7.84
C GLU A 142 65.35 26.91 7.72
N ASN A 143 64.14 27.21 7.26
CA ASN A 143 63.60 28.57 7.19
C ASN A 143 63.57 29.25 8.57
N LEU A 144 63.18 28.50 9.61
CA LEU A 144 63.22 28.94 11.00
C LEU A 144 64.63 29.36 11.43
N GLN A 145 65.64 28.53 11.15
CA GLN A 145 67.02 28.85 11.48
C GLN A 145 67.53 30.09 10.73
N THR A 146 67.18 30.22 9.45
CA THR A 146 67.52 31.41 8.65
C THR A 146 66.87 32.67 9.24
N LYS A 147 65.58 32.62 9.63
CA LYS A 147 64.90 33.75 10.30
C LYS A 147 65.54 34.10 11.64
N LEU A 148 65.91 33.11 12.46
CA LEU A 148 66.63 33.35 13.72
C LEU A 148 68.00 34.00 13.49
N THR A 149 68.72 33.59 12.45
CA THR A 149 70.00 34.19 12.08
C THR A 149 69.84 35.64 11.64
N ILE A 150 68.76 35.97 10.89
CA ILE A 150 68.44 37.35 10.54
C ILE A 150 68.14 38.18 11.78
N ILE A 151 67.39 37.65 12.76
CA ILE A 151 67.13 38.35 14.02
C ILE A 151 68.43 38.65 14.77
N GLU A 152 69.37 37.70 14.85
CA GLU A 152 70.65 37.96 15.52
C GLU A 152 71.47 39.01 14.77
N LYS A 153 71.52 38.96 13.43
CA LYS A 153 72.17 40.01 12.62
C LYS A 153 71.51 41.38 12.81
N LEU A 154 70.17 41.45 12.90
CA LEU A 154 69.45 42.69 13.20
C LEU A 154 69.77 43.21 14.60
N LYS A 155 69.96 42.30 15.57
CA LYS A 155 70.36 42.65 16.93
C LYS A 155 71.79 43.18 16.98
N GLU A 156 72.74 42.53 16.33
CA GLU A 156 74.11 43.01 16.18
C GLU A 156 74.14 44.40 15.52
N LEU A 157 73.32 44.60 14.49
CA LEU A 157 73.21 45.87 13.78
C LEU A 157 72.67 46.99 14.69
N VAL A 158 71.73 46.68 15.57
CA VAL A 158 71.19 47.59 16.60
C VAL A 158 72.22 47.88 17.71
N GLU A 159 73.08 46.93 18.04
CA GLU A 159 74.10 47.09 19.09
C GLU A 159 75.38 47.78 18.57
N SER A 160 75.65 47.71 17.26
CA SER A 160 76.82 48.33 16.62
C SER A 160 76.67 49.84 16.40
N SER A 161 77.67 50.63 16.78
CA SER A 161 77.70 52.09 16.58
C SER A 161 78.38 52.50 15.25
N GLU A 162 78.15 51.76 14.16
CA GLU A 162 78.79 52.00 12.86
C GLU A 162 78.06 53.03 11.97
N ASP A 163 78.73 53.44 10.88
CA ASP A 163 78.26 54.38 9.84
C ASP A 163 76.82 54.08 9.39
N THR A 164 75.91 55.00 9.73
CA THR A 164 74.46 54.83 9.59
C THR A 164 74.02 54.52 8.15
N GLY A 165 74.75 55.00 7.14
CA GLY A 165 74.44 54.73 5.74
C GLY A 165 74.68 53.26 5.35
N LYS A 166 75.73 52.62 5.88
CA LYS A 166 76.01 51.19 5.64
C LYS A 166 75.06 50.30 6.43
N SER A 167 74.80 50.65 7.69
CA SER A 167 73.86 49.91 8.53
C SER A 167 72.44 49.91 7.94
N TYR A 168 72.03 50.99 7.27
CA TYR A 168 70.74 51.06 6.59
C TYR A 168 70.61 50.12 5.39
N ASN A 169 71.62 50.06 4.53
CA ASN A 169 71.60 49.15 3.37
C ASN A 169 71.59 47.67 3.81
N GLU A 170 72.35 47.35 4.85
CA GLU A 170 72.35 46.01 5.45
C GLU A 170 71.00 45.66 6.06
N PHE A 171 70.38 46.59 6.81
CA PHE A 171 69.04 46.44 7.34
C PHE A 171 68.00 46.14 6.25
N LYS A 172 68.02 46.90 5.15
CA LYS A 172 67.10 46.66 4.02
C LYS A 172 67.32 45.32 3.36
N ARG A 173 68.57 44.86 3.23
CA ARG A 173 68.88 43.51 2.74
C ARG A 173 68.31 42.45 3.68
N LEU A 174 68.53 42.57 4.98
CA LEU A 174 68.00 41.64 5.98
C LEU A 174 66.47 41.62 6.01
N GLN A 175 65.82 42.76 5.83
CA GLN A 175 64.36 42.87 5.68
C GLN A 175 63.87 42.18 4.40
N GLN A 176 64.56 42.34 3.27
CA GLN A 176 64.21 41.64 2.03
C GLN A 176 64.41 40.13 2.13
N GLU A 177 65.51 39.69 2.73
CA GLU A 177 65.77 38.28 3.02
C GLU A 177 64.67 37.70 3.92
N TRP A 178 64.28 38.43 4.97
CA TRP A 178 63.19 38.03 5.86
C TRP A 178 61.87 37.76 5.13
N ILE A 179 61.49 38.67 4.23
CA ILE A 179 60.25 38.59 3.43
C ILE A 179 60.35 37.45 2.40
N SER A 180 61.54 37.19 1.85
CA SER A 180 61.75 36.12 0.87
C SER A 180 61.69 34.70 1.46
N ILE A 181 61.89 34.57 2.78
CA ILE A 181 61.88 33.26 3.44
C ILE A 181 60.44 32.79 3.64
N GLY A 182 60.17 31.59 3.14
CA GLY A 182 58.87 30.93 3.20
C GLY A 182 58.42 30.52 4.61
N GLN A 183 57.50 29.55 4.66
CA GLN A 183 56.83 29.15 5.89
C GLN A 183 57.81 28.60 6.93
N VAL A 184 57.52 28.89 8.20
CA VAL A 184 58.22 28.38 9.39
C VAL A 184 57.25 27.52 10.22
N PRO A 185 57.71 26.73 11.20
CA PRO A 185 56.84 25.92 12.04
C PRO A 185 55.83 26.79 12.78
N GLN A 186 54.54 26.43 12.72
CA GLN A 186 53.42 27.26 13.20
C GLN A 186 53.58 27.70 14.66
N GLY A 187 54.01 26.80 15.54
CA GLY A 187 54.22 27.10 16.96
C GLY A 187 55.29 28.17 17.25
N LYS A 188 56.11 28.56 16.26
CA LYS A 188 57.20 29.53 16.41
C LYS A 188 56.99 30.85 15.67
N VAL A 189 55.94 30.96 14.84
CA VAL A 189 55.66 32.16 14.04
C VAL A 189 55.55 33.42 14.91
N ASN A 190 54.75 33.38 15.98
CA ASN A 190 54.48 34.54 16.82
C ASN A 190 55.71 35.00 17.61
N GLU A 191 56.48 34.06 18.15
CA GLU A 191 57.70 34.35 18.91
C GLU A 191 58.75 35.05 18.04
N ILE A 192 58.99 34.50 16.85
CA ILE A 192 59.93 35.02 15.85
C ILE A 192 59.51 36.40 15.38
N TRP A 193 58.22 36.58 15.06
CA TRP A 193 57.71 37.86 14.58
C TRP A 193 57.82 38.96 15.64
N ARG A 194 57.48 38.66 16.90
CA ARG A 194 57.66 39.62 18.02
C ARG A 194 59.12 40.03 18.19
N SER A 195 60.03 39.06 18.13
CA SER A 195 61.47 39.33 18.25
C SER A 195 61.98 40.18 17.07
N TYR A 196 61.61 39.83 15.85
CA TYR A 196 61.94 40.63 14.66
C TYR A 196 61.39 42.05 14.78
N GLN A 197 60.10 42.22 15.10
CA GLN A 197 59.46 43.52 15.27
C GLN A 197 60.17 44.41 16.30
N LEU A 198 60.57 43.83 17.45
CA LEU A 198 61.32 44.55 18.48
C LEU A 198 62.64 45.11 17.94
N HIS A 199 63.40 44.31 17.18
CA HIS A 199 64.68 44.75 16.63
C HIS A 199 64.51 45.74 15.48
N ILE A 200 63.45 45.59 14.68
CA ILE A 200 63.03 46.60 13.70
C ILE A 200 62.75 47.93 14.39
N GLU A 201 61.96 47.95 15.46
CA GLU A 201 61.63 49.16 16.22
C GLU A 201 62.89 49.80 16.82
N LYS A 202 63.74 49.02 17.48
CA LYS A 202 65.02 49.50 18.03
C LYS A 202 65.94 50.06 16.96
N PHE A 203 65.99 49.47 15.77
CA PHE A 203 66.78 49.98 14.65
C PHE A 203 66.26 51.34 14.18
N TYR A 204 64.94 51.50 14.04
CA TYR A 204 64.34 52.80 13.70
C TYR A 204 64.54 53.86 14.81
N ASP A 205 64.65 53.45 16.07
CA ASP A 205 65.01 54.33 17.17
C ASP A 205 66.47 54.79 17.11
N ILE A 206 67.40 53.96 16.61
CA ILE A 206 68.80 54.36 16.35
C ILE A 206 68.90 55.26 15.12
N LEU A 207 68.13 54.94 14.07
CA LEU A 207 68.03 55.77 12.87
C LEU A 207 67.43 57.17 13.16
N ARG A 208 66.83 57.38 14.34
CA ARG A 208 66.42 58.70 14.84
C ARG A 208 67.58 59.71 14.88
N LEU A 209 68.84 59.26 14.95
CA LEU A 209 70.02 60.12 14.80
C LEU A 209 70.25 60.61 13.35
N ASN A 210 69.59 60.03 12.34
CA ASN A 210 69.60 60.45 10.94
C ASN A 210 68.16 60.62 10.42
N HIS A 211 67.59 61.80 10.68
CA HIS A 211 66.18 62.15 10.47
C HIS A 211 65.63 61.85 9.05
N GLU A 212 66.43 62.05 8.00
CA GLU A 212 65.97 62.02 6.61
C GLU A 212 65.53 60.62 6.13
N PHE A 213 66.25 59.57 6.51
CA PHE A 213 65.94 58.19 6.09
C PHE A 213 64.70 57.63 6.80
N ARG A 214 64.53 57.99 8.08
CA ARG A 214 63.36 57.59 8.88
C ARG A 214 62.07 58.22 8.37
N ASP A 215 62.12 59.53 8.07
CA ASP A 215 60.97 60.26 7.55
C ASP A 215 60.63 59.82 6.12
N TYR A 216 61.61 59.37 5.34
CA TYR A 216 61.36 58.70 4.05
C TYR A 216 60.65 57.36 4.22
N ASP A 217 61.14 56.47 5.11
CA ASP A 217 60.51 55.16 5.32
C ASP A 217 59.12 55.26 5.95
N PHE A 218 58.87 56.19 6.87
CA PHE A 218 57.53 56.43 7.41
C PHE A 218 56.55 56.90 6.33
N ARG A 219 56.97 57.76 5.41
CA ARG A 219 56.14 58.16 4.25
C ARG A 219 55.86 56.97 3.34
N LYS A 220 56.88 56.16 3.02
CA LYS A 220 56.70 54.98 2.16
C LYS A 220 55.83 53.90 2.82
N ASN A 221 56.02 53.63 4.11
CA ASN A 221 55.18 52.71 4.88
C ASN A 221 53.74 53.22 4.97
N LEU A 222 53.55 54.53 5.12
CA LEU A 222 52.22 55.15 5.11
C LEU A 222 51.55 54.99 3.74
N GLU A 223 52.26 55.20 2.64
CA GLU A 223 51.74 54.96 1.29
C GLU A 223 51.34 53.49 1.10
N ILE A 224 52.18 52.55 1.51
CA ILE A 224 51.90 51.11 1.42
C ILE A 224 50.68 50.76 2.28
N LYS A 225 50.66 51.13 3.56
CA LYS A 225 49.54 50.83 4.46
C LYS A 225 48.25 51.50 4.02
N THR A 226 48.31 52.71 3.46
CA THR A 226 47.14 53.38 2.87
C THR A 226 46.60 52.58 1.68
N ARG A 227 47.47 52.11 0.77
CA ARG A 227 47.06 51.24 -0.34
C ARG A 227 46.49 49.90 0.14
N LEU A 228 47.04 49.33 1.20
CA LEU A 228 46.50 48.11 1.81
C LEU A 228 45.10 48.34 2.40
N CYS A 229 44.87 49.47 3.09
CA CYS A 229 43.53 49.85 3.55
C CYS A 229 42.55 49.98 2.36
N GLU A 230 42.94 50.68 1.30
CA GLU A 230 42.12 50.82 0.08
C GLU A 230 41.86 49.48 -0.59
N ALA A 231 42.82 48.56 -0.58
CA ALA A 231 42.66 47.21 -1.11
C ALA A 231 41.64 46.41 -0.29
N VAL A 232 41.71 46.46 1.06
CA VAL A 232 40.73 45.80 1.92
C VAL A 232 39.34 46.41 1.77
N GLU A 233 39.25 47.73 1.66
CA GLU A 233 37.98 48.42 1.39
C GLU A 233 37.35 47.96 0.07
N LYS A 234 38.15 47.75 -0.98
CA LYS A 234 37.66 47.18 -2.25
C LYS A 234 37.20 45.72 -2.12
N LEU A 235 37.80 44.93 -1.22
CA LEU A 235 37.33 43.57 -0.96
C LEU A 235 35.91 43.54 -0.39
N ALA A 236 35.46 44.63 0.25
CA ALA A 236 34.08 44.76 0.70
C ALA A 236 33.07 44.84 -0.47
N GLU A 237 33.52 45.16 -1.68
CA GLU A 237 32.69 45.20 -2.90
C GLU A 237 32.80 43.93 -3.75
N GLU A 238 33.77 43.05 -3.46
CA GLU A 238 34.00 41.82 -4.21
C GLU A 238 32.79 40.87 -4.09
N PRO A 239 32.25 40.34 -5.20
CA PRO A 239 31.09 39.45 -5.18
C PRO A 239 31.41 38.07 -4.61
N ASP A 240 32.63 37.55 -4.83
CA ASP A 240 33.06 36.28 -4.23
C ASP A 240 33.58 36.49 -2.81
N VAL A 241 32.70 36.20 -1.85
CA VAL A 241 32.96 36.35 -0.41
C VAL A 241 34.12 35.46 0.07
N VAL A 242 34.29 34.26 -0.51
CA VAL A 242 35.34 33.32 -0.10
C VAL A 242 36.70 33.78 -0.63
N SER A 243 36.75 34.20 -1.90
CA SER A 243 37.95 34.79 -2.48
C SER A 243 38.37 36.07 -1.73
N ALA A 244 37.40 36.93 -1.40
CA ALA A 244 37.63 38.15 -0.63
C ALA A 244 38.27 37.86 0.74
N PHE A 245 37.79 36.83 1.45
CA PHE A 245 38.37 36.42 2.74
C PHE A 245 39.82 35.92 2.61
N HIS A 246 40.13 35.09 1.61
CA HIS A 246 41.51 34.64 1.40
C HIS A 246 42.46 35.78 0.99
N GLN A 247 41.98 36.73 0.19
CA GLN A 247 42.74 37.94 -0.16
C GLN A 247 42.97 38.81 1.08
N LEU A 248 41.95 38.96 1.94
CA LEU A 248 42.07 39.67 3.21
C LEU A 248 43.19 39.08 4.10
N GLN A 249 43.31 37.75 4.19
CA GLN A 249 44.40 37.11 4.95
C GLN A 249 45.80 37.49 4.44
N LYS A 250 45.98 37.56 3.11
CA LYS A 250 47.23 38.01 2.50
C LYS A 250 47.51 39.48 2.80
N LEU A 251 46.50 40.34 2.70
CA LEU A 251 46.63 41.77 3.03
C LEU A 251 46.94 41.99 4.51
N HIS A 252 46.41 41.17 5.42
CA HIS A 252 46.80 41.17 6.84
C HIS A 252 48.28 40.83 7.03
N GLN A 253 48.79 39.84 6.27
CA GLN A 253 50.22 39.50 6.31
C GLN A 253 51.08 40.65 5.79
N GLU A 254 50.75 41.22 4.63
CA GLU A 254 51.46 42.36 4.04
C GLU A 254 51.43 43.59 4.97
N PHE A 255 50.30 43.84 5.65
CA PHE A 255 50.17 44.93 6.62
C PHE A 255 51.07 44.73 7.86
N ARG A 256 51.23 43.48 8.32
CA ARG A 256 52.13 43.11 9.43
C ARG A 256 53.61 43.17 9.03
N GLU A 257 53.95 42.85 7.79
CA GLU A 257 55.31 42.91 7.26
C GLU A 257 55.73 44.35 6.94
N THR A 258 54.76 45.23 6.69
CA THR A 258 55.01 46.66 6.48
C THR A 258 55.36 47.34 7.80
N GLY A 259 56.49 48.05 7.81
CA GLY A 259 57.03 48.72 8.99
C GLY A 259 56.11 49.80 9.60
N PRO A 260 56.52 50.39 10.75
CA PRO A 260 55.72 51.38 11.45
C PRO A 260 55.57 52.69 10.64
N VAL A 261 54.50 53.42 10.96
CA VAL A 261 54.25 54.81 10.50
C VAL A 261 54.47 55.77 11.67
N THR A 262 54.34 57.08 11.42
CA THR A 262 54.44 58.11 12.47
C THR A 262 53.46 57.85 13.62
N LYS A 263 53.82 58.28 14.83
CA LYS A 263 53.04 57.97 16.05
C LYS A 263 51.61 58.50 15.94
N GLU A 264 51.43 59.65 15.31
CA GLU A 264 50.13 60.32 15.13
C GLU A 264 49.19 59.56 14.17
N LEU A 265 49.74 58.89 13.15
CA LEU A 265 48.96 58.22 12.11
C LEU A 265 48.77 56.72 12.34
N ARG A 266 49.53 56.14 13.28
CA ARG A 266 49.51 54.69 13.56
C ARG A 266 48.10 54.19 13.91
N ASN A 267 47.45 54.84 14.88
CA ASN A 267 46.12 54.44 15.33
C ASN A 267 45.07 54.66 14.24
N THR A 268 45.14 55.78 13.53
CA THR A 268 44.21 56.10 12.42
C THR A 268 44.27 55.08 11.29
N ILE A 269 45.47 54.72 10.83
CA ILE A 269 45.65 53.74 9.76
C ILE A 269 45.25 52.34 10.22
N TRP A 270 45.58 51.98 11.46
CA TRP A 270 45.18 50.69 12.03
C TRP A 270 43.66 50.56 12.16
N GLU A 271 42.98 51.56 12.72
CA GLU A 271 41.52 51.51 12.85
C GLU A 271 40.83 51.50 11.49
N ARG A 272 41.32 52.24 10.48
CA ARG A 272 40.82 52.15 9.10
C ARG A 272 40.93 50.73 8.55
N PHE A 273 42.09 50.11 8.69
CA PHE A 273 42.32 48.73 8.24
C PHE A 273 41.42 47.73 8.98
N LYS A 274 41.29 47.88 10.31
CA LYS A 274 40.50 47.01 11.17
C LYS A 274 39.01 47.08 10.87
N VAL A 275 38.46 48.28 10.66
CA VAL A 275 37.05 48.47 10.30
C VAL A 275 36.75 47.80 8.96
N ALA A 276 37.57 48.05 7.94
CA ALA A 276 37.41 47.43 6.62
C ALA A 276 37.53 45.89 6.69
N SER A 277 38.49 45.38 7.46
CA SER A 277 38.66 43.93 7.68
C SER A 277 37.48 43.29 8.40
N THR A 278 36.90 43.99 9.38
CA THR A 278 35.73 43.52 10.14
C THR A 278 34.50 43.41 9.23
N ASP A 279 34.33 44.33 8.29
CA ASP A 279 33.22 44.29 7.33
C ASP A 279 33.29 43.06 6.39
N VAL A 280 34.47 42.78 5.84
CA VAL A 280 34.71 41.58 5.01
C VAL A 280 34.47 40.29 5.80
N ASN A 281 34.97 40.21 7.05
CA ASN A 281 34.73 39.06 7.92
C ASN A 281 33.25 38.87 8.27
N ARG A 282 32.52 39.96 8.53
CA ARG A 282 31.07 39.92 8.75
C ARG A 282 30.33 39.41 7.52
N ARG A 283 30.67 39.86 6.32
CA ARG A 283 30.08 39.35 5.06
C ARG A 283 30.35 37.85 4.90
N TYR A 284 31.56 37.40 5.23
CA TYR A 284 31.93 35.99 5.22
C TYR A 284 31.07 35.16 6.17
N GLN A 285 30.95 35.57 7.43
CA GLN A 285 30.10 34.91 8.41
C GLN A 285 28.63 34.84 7.95
N ASN A 286 28.07 35.99 7.55
CA ASN A 286 26.67 36.07 7.10
C ASN A 286 26.39 35.15 5.90
N HIS A 287 27.29 35.07 4.91
CA HIS A 287 27.11 34.18 3.76
C HIS A 287 27.00 32.70 4.17
N PHE A 288 27.82 32.25 5.12
CA PHE A 288 27.72 30.87 5.63
C PHE A 288 26.54 30.67 6.58
N ASP A 289 26.12 31.70 7.31
CA ASP A 289 24.91 31.67 8.13
C ASP A 289 23.65 31.52 7.26
N GLU A 290 23.51 32.34 6.22
CA GLU A 290 22.40 32.28 5.26
C GLU A 290 22.35 30.93 4.53
N LEU A 291 23.52 30.39 4.16
CA LEU A 291 23.62 29.08 3.54
C LEU A 291 23.16 27.98 4.51
N ARG A 292 23.62 28.00 5.76
CA ARG A 292 23.21 27.05 6.81
C ARG A 292 21.72 27.16 7.10
N GLU A 293 21.17 28.37 7.15
CA GLU A 293 19.74 28.58 7.35
C GLU A 293 18.93 28.02 6.18
N THR A 294 19.34 28.28 4.95
CA THR A 294 18.69 27.74 3.74
C THR A 294 18.73 26.20 3.72
N GLU A 295 19.87 25.60 4.06
CA GLU A 295 20.01 24.16 4.17
C GLU A 295 19.12 23.58 5.27
N GLN A 296 19.01 24.26 6.41
CA GLN A 296 18.13 23.86 7.51
C GLN A 296 16.65 23.96 7.10
N GLN A 297 16.23 25.05 6.47
CA GLN A 297 14.87 25.19 5.93
C GLN A 297 14.55 24.08 4.91
N ASN A 298 15.50 23.73 4.04
CA ASN A 298 15.36 22.61 3.11
C ASN A 298 15.22 21.26 3.85
N LEU A 299 15.96 21.07 4.95
CA LEU A 299 15.86 19.88 5.79
C LEU A 299 14.48 19.78 6.44
N ASP A 300 13.96 20.89 6.96
CA ASP A 300 12.64 20.93 7.59
C ASP A 300 11.54 20.63 6.57
N GLN A 301 11.60 21.23 5.37
CA GLN A 301 10.67 20.93 4.28
C GLN A 301 10.71 19.45 3.86
N LYS A 302 11.90 18.85 3.76
CA LYS A 302 12.05 17.43 3.46
C LYS A 302 11.56 16.54 4.59
N THR A 303 11.71 16.97 5.84
CA THR A 303 11.20 16.27 7.02
C THR A 303 9.67 16.25 7.01
N VAL A 304 9.03 17.39 6.77
CA VAL A 304 7.56 17.48 6.63
C VAL A 304 7.05 16.56 5.50
N ILE A 305 7.75 16.48 4.37
CA ILE A 305 7.37 15.55 3.30
C ILE A 305 7.40 14.10 3.78
N CYS A 306 8.44 13.70 4.54
CA CYS A 306 8.50 12.35 5.11
C CYS A 306 7.34 12.10 6.07
N GLU A 307 7.07 13.05 6.97
CA GLU A 307 5.99 12.94 7.96
C GLU A 307 4.62 12.81 7.32
N ILE A 308 4.34 13.55 6.23
CA ILE A 308 3.07 13.43 5.49
C ILE A 308 2.90 12.03 4.90
N ILE A 309 3.97 11.45 4.34
CA ILE A 309 3.93 10.09 3.75
C ILE A 309 3.80 9.03 4.85
N GLU A 310 4.51 9.21 5.96
CA GLU A 310 4.46 8.30 7.13
C GLU A 310 3.10 8.34 7.84
N ALA A 311 2.40 9.48 7.81
CA ALA A 311 1.08 9.66 8.40
C ALA A 311 -0.07 9.04 7.58
N ILE A 312 0.22 8.32 6.48
CA ILE A 312 -0.84 7.68 5.68
C ILE A 312 -1.48 6.53 6.46
N GLU A 313 -2.75 6.71 6.80
CA GLU A 313 -3.56 5.69 7.48
C GLU A 313 -4.05 4.62 6.50
N TYR A 314 -3.33 3.50 6.42
CA TYR A 314 -3.68 2.39 5.52
C TYR A 314 -5.06 1.75 5.81
N GLY A 315 -5.61 1.91 7.02
CA GLY A 315 -6.93 1.38 7.39
C GLY A 315 -8.10 2.06 6.66
N GLU A 316 -7.91 3.29 6.19
CA GLU A 316 -8.92 4.04 5.44
C GLU A 316 -8.93 3.65 3.95
N LEU A 317 -7.84 3.05 3.45
CA LEU A 317 -7.65 2.74 2.02
C LEU A 317 -8.32 1.42 1.63
N LYS A 318 -9.65 1.44 1.45
CA LYS A 318 -10.46 0.25 1.16
C LYS A 318 -10.76 0.05 -0.30
N THR A 319 -10.70 1.11 -1.12
CA THR A 319 -11.07 1.04 -2.54
C THR A 319 -9.88 1.36 -3.45
N SER A 320 -9.96 0.90 -4.71
CA SER A 320 -8.96 1.25 -5.73
C SER A 320 -8.80 2.77 -5.90
N VAL A 321 -9.90 3.52 -5.75
CA VAL A 321 -9.92 4.98 -5.89
C VAL A 321 -9.14 5.65 -4.76
N ASP A 322 -9.27 5.16 -3.52
CA ASP A 322 -8.51 5.68 -2.38
C ASP A 322 -7.00 5.51 -2.59
N TRP A 323 -6.59 4.32 -3.04
CA TRP A 323 -5.20 4.02 -3.38
C TRP A 323 -4.68 4.89 -4.53
N GLU A 324 -5.48 5.15 -5.55
CA GLU A 324 -5.11 6.04 -6.66
C GLU A 324 -4.96 7.50 -6.21
N ASN A 325 -5.86 8.01 -5.36
CA ASN A 325 -5.78 9.36 -4.83
C ASN A 325 -4.51 9.55 -3.99
N LYS A 326 -4.22 8.63 -3.06
CA LYS A 326 -2.97 8.66 -2.29
C LYS A 326 -1.72 8.47 -3.16
N THR A 327 -1.80 7.67 -4.23
CA THR A 327 -0.70 7.56 -5.20
C THR A 327 -0.40 8.92 -5.84
N LYS A 328 -1.42 9.68 -6.25
CA LYS A 328 -1.23 11.02 -6.84
C LYS A 328 -0.62 11.99 -5.83
N GLU A 329 -1.07 11.95 -4.57
CA GLU A 329 -0.51 12.76 -3.48
C GLU A 329 0.98 12.46 -3.27
N ILE A 330 1.37 11.19 -3.19
CA ILE A 330 2.78 10.80 -3.04
C ILE A 330 3.62 11.20 -4.25
N ILE A 331 3.11 11.06 -5.48
CA ILE A 331 3.83 11.52 -6.68
C ILE A 331 4.04 13.04 -6.63
N ALA A 332 3.05 13.80 -6.17
CA ALA A 332 3.20 15.25 -5.98
C ALA A 332 4.27 15.58 -4.92
N LEU A 333 4.28 14.84 -3.81
CA LEU A 333 5.31 14.97 -2.77
C LEU A 333 6.71 14.57 -3.27
N GLN A 334 6.82 13.54 -4.12
CA GLN A 334 8.07 13.16 -4.78
C GLN A 334 8.58 14.25 -5.72
N ASN A 335 7.68 14.94 -6.43
CA ASN A 335 8.05 16.06 -7.27
C ASN A 335 8.49 17.25 -6.42
N LYS A 336 7.76 17.56 -5.34
CA LYS A 336 8.15 18.61 -4.38
C LYS A 336 9.51 18.32 -3.78
N TRP A 337 9.78 17.08 -3.36
CA TRP A 337 11.07 16.65 -2.83
C TRP A 337 12.23 16.95 -3.78
N LYS A 338 12.05 16.72 -5.09
CA LYS A 338 13.08 17.01 -6.11
C LYS A 338 13.33 18.50 -6.31
N THR A 339 12.34 19.35 -6.01
CA THR A 339 12.49 20.81 -6.09
C THR A 339 13.10 21.43 -4.84
N VAL A 340 13.06 20.74 -3.69
CA VAL A 340 13.72 21.22 -2.46
C VAL A 340 15.23 21.08 -2.61
N GLY A 341 15.95 22.14 -2.28
CA GLY A 341 17.40 22.24 -2.43
C GLY A 341 18.22 21.28 -1.55
N PHE A 342 19.51 21.56 -1.46
CA PHE A 342 20.44 20.77 -0.65
C PHE A 342 20.16 20.96 0.85
N VAL A 343 20.50 19.93 1.61
CA VAL A 343 20.37 19.88 3.08
C VAL A 343 21.75 19.68 3.69
N PRO A 344 21.92 19.89 5.01
CA PRO A 344 23.21 19.71 5.65
C PRO A 344 23.79 18.34 5.35
N GLN A 345 25.07 18.28 5.00
CA GLN A 345 25.72 17.06 4.51
C GLN A 345 25.56 15.86 5.46
N LYS A 346 25.59 16.11 6.78
CA LYS A 346 25.39 15.10 7.83
C LYS A 346 23.99 14.46 7.81
N MET A 347 22.98 15.15 7.25
CA MET A 347 21.58 14.73 7.23
C MET A 347 21.10 14.22 5.87
N ASN A 348 21.81 14.54 4.79
CA ASN A 348 21.39 14.22 3.42
C ASN A 348 21.09 12.73 3.20
N VAL A 349 21.95 11.84 3.67
CA VAL A 349 21.75 10.39 3.54
C VAL A 349 20.56 9.93 4.39
N LYS A 350 20.51 10.35 5.65
CA LYS A 350 19.46 9.94 6.60
C LYS A 350 18.07 10.34 6.14
N ILE A 351 17.90 11.58 5.68
CA ILE A 351 16.59 12.07 5.25
C ILE A 351 16.15 11.41 3.94
N PHE A 352 17.09 11.14 3.02
CA PHE A 352 16.79 10.43 1.78
C PHE A 352 16.38 8.97 2.03
N GLU A 353 17.08 8.27 2.93
CA GLU A 353 16.73 6.90 3.32
C GLU A 353 15.35 6.84 3.99
N ARG A 354 15.04 7.79 4.89
CA ARG A 354 13.72 7.90 5.53
C ARG A 354 12.62 8.10 4.48
N PHE A 355 12.80 9.07 3.58
CA PHE A 355 11.87 9.34 2.49
C PHE A 355 11.64 8.13 1.59
N ARG A 356 12.73 7.47 1.19
CA ARG A 356 12.66 6.31 0.31
C ARG A 356 11.94 5.15 0.99
N LYS A 357 12.25 4.87 2.26
CA LYS A 357 11.57 3.84 3.06
C LYS A 357 10.06 4.10 3.13
N ALA A 358 9.64 5.34 3.42
CA ALA A 358 8.23 5.71 3.49
C ALA A 358 7.52 5.52 2.14
N CYS A 359 8.15 5.93 1.03
CA CYS A 359 7.62 5.69 -0.32
C CYS A 359 7.52 4.19 -0.65
N ASP A 360 8.60 3.43 -0.42
CA ASP A 360 8.67 2.01 -0.73
C ASP A 360 7.64 1.21 0.08
N GLU A 361 7.42 1.57 1.35
CA GLU A 361 6.38 0.98 2.19
C GLU A 361 4.98 1.21 1.62
N PHE A 362 4.65 2.44 1.19
CA PHE A 362 3.35 2.71 0.57
C PHE A 362 3.13 1.86 -0.70
N PHE A 363 4.12 1.81 -1.60
CA PHE A 363 3.98 1.05 -2.85
C PHE A 363 3.95 -0.46 -2.61
N LEU A 364 4.64 -0.96 -1.58
CA LEU A 364 4.53 -2.35 -1.14
C LEU A 364 3.12 -2.67 -0.64
N LYS A 365 2.54 -1.83 0.23
CA LYS A 365 1.17 -2.02 0.74
C LYS A 365 0.14 -1.95 -0.39
N LYS A 366 0.29 -1.01 -1.32
CA LYS A 366 -0.52 -0.92 -2.54
C LYS A 366 -0.41 -2.21 -3.36
N GLY A 367 0.80 -2.69 -3.61
CA GLY A 367 1.05 -3.93 -4.34
C GLY A 367 0.35 -5.13 -3.70
N ASN A 368 0.43 -5.25 -2.38
CA ASN A 368 -0.25 -6.30 -1.62
C ASN A 368 -1.78 -6.20 -1.70
N PHE A 369 -2.34 -5.00 -1.63
CA PHE A 369 -3.79 -4.78 -1.77
C PHE A 369 -4.31 -5.26 -3.13
N PHE A 370 -3.68 -4.83 -4.23
CA PHE A 370 -4.10 -5.26 -5.58
C PHE A 370 -3.80 -6.73 -5.86
N LYS A 371 -2.75 -7.29 -5.24
CA LYS A 371 -2.49 -8.73 -5.28
C LYS A 371 -3.61 -9.51 -4.59
N GLY A 372 -4.04 -9.09 -3.40
CA GLY A 372 -5.16 -9.69 -2.67
C GLY A 372 -6.45 -9.66 -3.48
N ILE A 373 -6.81 -8.52 -4.08
CA ILE A 373 -7.98 -8.43 -4.97
C ILE A 373 -7.89 -9.42 -6.13
N LYS A 374 -6.71 -9.57 -6.73
CA LYS A 374 -6.51 -10.51 -7.84
C LYS A 374 -6.61 -11.97 -7.40
N GLU A 375 -6.11 -12.28 -6.21
CA GLU A 375 -6.21 -13.61 -5.59
C GLU A 375 -7.67 -13.95 -5.27
N ASP A 376 -8.42 -13.03 -4.65
CA ASP A 376 -9.85 -13.16 -4.39
C ASP A 376 -10.65 -13.39 -5.67
N MET A 377 -10.36 -12.62 -6.73
CA MET A 377 -10.99 -12.79 -8.04
C MET A 377 -10.69 -14.14 -8.67
N ASN A 378 -9.46 -14.66 -8.50
CA ASN A 378 -9.08 -16.00 -8.98
C ASN A 378 -9.72 -17.12 -8.14
N GLU A 379 -9.89 -16.94 -6.83
CA GLU A 379 -10.61 -17.90 -6.00
C GLU A 379 -12.10 -17.93 -6.37
N ASN A 380 -12.71 -16.76 -6.58
CA ASN A 380 -14.07 -16.65 -7.09
C ASN A 380 -14.22 -17.28 -8.48
N LEU A 381 -13.19 -17.18 -9.33
CA LEU A 381 -13.17 -17.81 -10.65
C LEU A 381 -13.29 -19.33 -10.51
N LYS A 382 -12.45 -19.95 -9.67
CA LYS A 382 -12.49 -21.40 -9.41
C LYS A 382 -13.85 -21.82 -8.85
N LYS A 383 -14.38 -21.08 -7.86
CA LYS A 383 -15.72 -21.36 -7.30
C LYS A 383 -16.81 -21.31 -8.37
N LYS A 384 -16.79 -20.33 -9.28
CA LYS A 384 -17.76 -20.25 -10.38
C LYS A 384 -17.56 -21.35 -11.43
N GLU A 385 -16.32 -21.74 -11.71
CA GLU A 385 -16.02 -22.90 -12.57
C GLU A 385 -16.58 -24.20 -11.99
N ASP A 386 -16.42 -24.43 -10.68
CA ASP A 386 -16.98 -25.60 -9.99
C ASP A 386 -18.52 -25.60 -10.04
N LEU A 387 -19.16 -24.43 -9.87
CA LEU A 387 -20.61 -24.29 -10.00
C LEU A 387 -21.09 -24.61 -11.43
N CYS A 388 -20.36 -24.15 -12.46
CA CYS A 388 -20.64 -24.53 -13.84
C CYS A 388 -20.58 -26.05 -14.02
N GLN A 389 -19.52 -26.71 -13.54
CA GLN A 389 -19.36 -28.16 -13.67
C GLN A 389 -20.49 -28.93 -12.95
N LYS A 390 -20.87 -28.50 -11.75
CA LYS A 390 -22.00 -29.10 -11.01
C LYS A 390 -23.33 -28.94 -11.74
N ALA A 391 -23.60 -27.76 -12.30
CA ALA A 391 -24.81 -27.53 -13.08
C ALA A 391 -24.84 -28.35 -14.37
N GLU A 392 -23.70 -28.46 -15.07
CA GLU A 392 -23.57 -29.27 -16.28
C GLU A 392 -23.76 -30.76 -16.03
N ALA A 393 -23.28 -31.29 -14.89
CA ALA A 393 -23.48 -32.69 -14.52
C ALA A 393 -24.96 -33.03 -14.22
N LEU A 394 -25.74 -32.04 -13.81
CA LEU A 394 -27.15 -32.20 -13.47
C LEU A 394 -28.10 -31.97 -14.65
N LYS A 395 -27.61 -31.37 -15.76
CA LYS A 395 -28.48 -30.87 -16.84
C LYS A 395 -29.32 -31.94 -17.54
N ASP A 396 -28.79 -33.17 -17.62
CA ASP A 396 -29.41 -34.32 -18.30
C ASP A 396 -30.14 -35.27 -17.31
N SER A 397 -30.23 -34.90 -16.04
CA SER A 397 -30.92 -35.70 -15.01
C SER A 397 -32.43 -35.74 -15.24
N THR A 398 -33.03 -36.92 -15.05
CA THR A 398 -34.48 -37.12 -15.15
C THR A 398 -35.19 -37.08 -13.79
N ASP A 399 -34.44 -36.93 -12.68
CA ASP A 399 -35.05 -36.66 -11.37
C ASP A 399 -35.45 -35.17 -11.29
N TRP A 400 -36.64 -34.89 -11.81
CA TRP A 400 -37.13 -33.53 -12.00
C TRP A 400 -37.28 -32.72 -10.72
N LYS A 401 -37.49 -33.36 -9.57
CA LYS A 401 -37.75 -32.65 -8.31
C LYS A 401 -36.44 -32.37 -7.59
N GLU A 402 -35.64 -33.39 -7.31
CA GLU A 402 -34.38 -33.22 -6.58
C GLU A 402 -33.40 -32.35 -7.37
N THR A 403 -33.33 -32.55 -8.70
CA THR A 403 -32.43 -31.77 -9.55
C THR A 403 -32.84 -30.29 -9.64
N SER A 404 -34.15 -29.99 -9.62
CA SER A 404 -34.62 -28.59 -9.59
C SER A 404 -34.16 -27.89 -8.31
N ASP A 405 -34.32 -28.54 -7.16
CA ASP A 405 -33.92 -27.97 -5.87
C ASP A 405 -32.39 -27.77 -5.80
N ALA A 406 -31.62 -28.72 -6.33
CA ALA A 406 -30.17 -28.62 -6.45
C ALA A 406 -29.72 -27.45 -7.35
N LEU A 407 -30.31 -27.31 -8.55
CA LEU A 407 -29.98 -26.21 -9.47
C LEU A 407 -30.37 -24.84 -8.88
N VAL A 408 -31.52 -24.74 -8.19
CA VAL A 408 -31.91 -23.50 -7.48
C VAL A 408 -30.91 -23.16 -6.37
N LYS A 409 -30.41 -24.17 -5.64
CA LYS A 409 -29.36 -23.96 -4.64
C LYS A 409 -28.06 -23.47 -5.28
N LEU A 410 -27.63 -24.06 -6.40
CA LEU A 410 -26.45 -23.61 -7.14
C LEU A 410 -26.61 -22.17 -7.65
N GLN A 411 -27.81 -21.76 -8.10
CA GLN A 411 -28.09 -20.38 -8.50
C GLN A 411 -27.99 -19.40 -7.33
N LYS A 412 -28.40 -19.80 -6.12
CA LYS A 412 -28.21 -19.00 -4.91
C LYS A 412 -26.73 -18.88 -4.57
N GLU A 413 -25.99 -20.00 -4.57
CA GLU A 413 -24.54 -20.01 -4.34
C GLU A 413 -23.80 -19.12 -5.36
N TRP A 414 -24.16 -19.18 -6.64
CA TRP A 414 -23.59 -18.34 -7.69
C TRP A 414 -23.67 -16.84 -7.38
N LYS A 415 -24.82 -16.39 -6.87
CA LYS A 415 -25.05 -14.98 -6.50
C LYS A 415 -24.22 -14.55 -5.29
N THR A 416 -23.82 -15.49 -4.42
CA THR A 416 -22.97 -15.21 -3.26
C THR A 416 -21.48 -15.17 -3.61
N VAL A 417 -21.06 -15.81 -4.71
CA VAL A 417 -19.66 -15.76 -5.15
C VAL A 417 -19.36 -14.38 -5.76
N GLY A 418 -18.31 -13.75 -5.24
CA GLY A 418 -17.91 -12.40 -5.62
C GLY A 418 -17.46 -12.25 -7.08
N ASN A 419 -16.87 -11.10 -7.36
CA ASN A 419 -16.47 -10.73 -8.72
C ASN A 419 -15.34 -11.65 -9.22
N VAL A 420 -15.34 -11.89 -10.53
CA VAL A 420 -14.30 -12.63 -11.25
C VAL A 420 -13.66 -11.72 -12.29
N PRO A 421 -12.48 -12.06 -12.85
CA PRO A 421 -11.87 -11.26 -13.89
C PRO A 421 -12.82 -11.09 -15.08
N ARG A 422 -12.93 -9.86 -15.58
CA ARG A 422 -13.92 -9.47 -16.61
C ARG A 422 -13.91 -10.38 -17.84
N LYS A 423 -12.75 -10.89 -18.23
CA LYS A 423 -12.56 -11.84 -19.34
C LYS A 423 -13.39 -13.13 -19.20
N TYR A 424 -13.60 -13.61 -17.98
CA TYR A 424 -14.26 -14.89 -17.71
C TYR A 424 -15.71 -14.74 -17.23
N SER A 425 -16.09 -13.55 -16.74
CA SER A 425 -17.42 -13.29 -16.17
C SER A 425 -18.56 -13.72 -17.10
N ASP A 426 -18.57 -13.21 -18.34
CA ASP A 426 -19.65 -13.48 -19.29
C ASP A 426 -19.65 -14.93 -19.79
N VAL A 427 -18.46 -15.52 -19.96
CA VAL A 427 -18.30 -16.90 -20.43
C VAL A 427 -18.86 -17.87 -19.40
N LEU A 428 -18.47 -17.70 -18.13
CA LEU A 428 -18.94 -18.56 -17.04
C LEU A 428 -20.43 -18.37 -16.79
N TRP A 429 -20.96 -17.14 -16.86
CA TRP A 429 -22.39 -16.91 -16.73
C TRP A 429 -23.19 -17.63 -17.82
N LYS A 430 -22.80 -17.49 -19.09
CA LYS A 430 -23.45 -18.19 -20.22
C LYS A 430 -23.39 -19.71 -20.05
N ARG A 431 -22.24 -20.23 -19.60
CA ARG A 431 -22.05 -21.67 -19.34
C ARG A 431 -22.98 -22.17 -18.23
N PHE A 432 -23.03 -21.45 -17.10
CA PHE A 432 -23.85 -21.81 -15.95
C PHE A 432 -25.36 -21.72 -16.26
N ILE A 433 -25.81 -20.60 -16.83
CA ILE A 433 -27.23 -20.40 -17.13
C ILE A 433 -27.71 -21.33 -18.24
N GLY A 434 -26.87 -21.58 -19.26
CA GLY A 434 -27.20 -22.52 -20.34
C GLY A 434 -27.45 -23.94 -19.84
N ALA A 435 -26.68 -24.42 -18.86
CA ALA A 435 -26.93 -25.73 -18.24
C ALA A 435 -28.24 -25.75 -17.44
N CYS A 436 -28.53 -24.68 -16.69
CA CYS A 436 -29.80 -24.56 -15.96
C CYS A 436 -31.00 -24.51 -16.90
N ASP A 437 -30.95 -23.63 -17.91
CA ASP A 437 -32.04 -23.40 -18.87
C ASP A 437 -32.35 -24.68 -19.65
N TYR A 438 -31.33 -25.41 -20.08
CA TYR A 438 -31.50 -26.70 -20.75
C TYR A 438 -32.30 -27.70 -19.89
N PHE A 439 -31.94 -27.86 -18.61
CA PHE A 439 -32.69 -28.76 -17.71
C PHE A 439 -34.15 -28.34 -17.56
N PHE A 440 -34.42 -27.06 -17.33
CA PHE A 440 -35.79 -26.56 -17.18
C PHE A 440 -36.60 -26.66 -18.48
N GLU A 441 -35.97 -26.49 -19.63
CA GLU A 441 -36.59 -26.73 -20.94
C GLU A 441 -36.96 -28.22 -21.12
N GLN A 442 -36.06 -29.15 -20.77
CA GLN A 442 -36.33 -30.60 -20.85
C GLN A 442 -37.44 -31.02 -19.89
N LYS A 443 -37.41 -30.52 -18.64
CA LYS A 443 -38.49 -30.72 -17.68
C LYS A 443 -39.83 -30.19 -18.21
N GLY A 444 -39.82 -29.02 -18.83
CA GLY A 444 -40.98 -28.41 -19.48
C GLY A 444 -41.57 -29.30 -20.57
N LYS A 445 -40.72 -29.84 -21.47
CA LYS A 445 -41.12 -30.80 -22.52
C LYS A 445 -41.69 -32.10 -21.94
N ALA A 446 -41.08 -32.64 -20.89
CA ALA A 446 -41.57 -33.83 -20.21
C ALA A 446 -42.97 -33.60 -19.60
N THR A 447 -43.21 -32.41 -19.02
CA THR A 447 -44.47 -32.08 -18.35
C THR A 447 -45.56 -31.62 -19.34
N SER A 448 -45.19 -31.02 -20.48
CA SER A 448 -46.17 -30.54 -21.47
C SER A 448 -46.97 -31.68 -22.13
N SER A 449 -46.36 -32.86 -22.26
CA SER A 449 -47.05 -34.07 -22.76
C SER A 449 -48.19 -34.52 -21.85
N GLN A 450 -48.03 -34.40 -20.53
CA GLN A 450 -49.10 -34.68 -19.57
C GLN A 450 -50.20 -33.61 -19.65
N HIS A 451 -49.83 -32.35 -19.81
CA HIS A 451 -50.82 -31.27 -19.93
C HIS A 451 -51.66 -31.39 -21.21
N SER A 452 -51.10 -31.84 -22.34
CA SER A 452 -51.89 -32.04 -23.56
C SER A 452 -52.90 -33.18 -23.41
N VAL A 453 -52.51 -34.28 -22.76
CA VAL A 453 -53.41 -35.42 -22.47
C VAL A 453 -54.52 -34.99 -21.51
N GLU A 454 -54.21 -34.20 -20.49
CA GLU A 454 -55.22 -33.65 -19.58
C GLU A 454 -56.22 -32.73 -20.30
N VAL A 455 -55.72 -31.84 -21.17
CA VAL A 455 -56.58 -30.94 -21.97
C VAL A 455 -57.43 -31.72 -22.98
N GLU A 456 -56.90 -32.77 -23.61
CA GLU A 456 -57.66 -33.65 -24.50
C GLU A 456 -58.76 -34.41 -23.73
N ASN A 457 -58.42 -35.00 -22.58
CA ASN A 457 -59.39 -35.63 -21.68
C ASN A 457 -60.48 -34.64 -21.24
N MET A 458 -60.13 -33.36 -21.03
CA MET A 458 -61.07 -32.30 -20.69
C MET A 458 -62.06 -32.05 -21.84
N THR A 459 -61.60 -32.04 -23.09
CA THR A 459 -62.48 -31.86 -24.25
C THR A 459 -63.44 -33.05 -24.42
N LEU A 460 -62.95 -34.28 -24.22
CA LEU A 460 -63.78 -35.48 -24.27
C LEU A 460 -64.84 -35.49 -23.16
N LYS A 461 -64.47 -35.10 -21.94
CA LYS A 461 -65.41 -34.96 -20.82
C LYS A 461 -66.45 -33.87 -21.08
N LYS A 462 -66.08 -32.72 -21.64
CA LYS A 462 -67.05 -31.68 -22.07
C LYS A 462 -68.02 -32.20 -23.14
N ALA A 463 -67.53 -32.96 -24.13
CA ALA A 463 -68.39 -33.56 -25.16
C ALA A 463 -69.39 -34.58 -24.58
N ILE A 464 -69.03 -35.30 -23.51
CA ILE A 464 -69.98 -36.16 -22.79
C ILE A 464 -71.06 -35.34 -22.08
N ILE A 465 -70.68 -34.23 -21.43
CA ILE A 465 -71.64 -33.32 -20.78
C ILE A 465 -72.63 -32.75 -21.80
N GLU A 466 -72.17 -32.35 -22.98
CA GLU A 466 -73.04 -31.90 -24.08
C GLU A 466 -73.97 -33.01 -24.59
N ARG A 467 -73.44 -34.23 -24.79
CA ARG A 467 -74.26 -35.38 -25.19
C ARG A 467 -75.31 -35.76 -24.13
N LEU A 468 -74.96 -35.68 -22.85
CA LEU A 468 -75.92 -35.85 -21.75
C LEU A 468 -77.01 -34.77 -21.80
N ALA A 469 -76.63 -33.50 -21.94
CA ALA A 469 -77.59 -32.40 -22.02
C ALA A 469 -78.55 -32.50 -23.20
N ALA A 470 -78.16 -33.16 -24.31
CA ALA A 470 -78.98 -33.35 -25.49
C ALA A 470 -80.06 -34.45 -25.36
N ILE A 471 -80.07 -35.24 -24.28
CA ILE A 471 -81.08 -36.28 -24.04
C ILE A 471 -82.39 -35.63 -23.58
N ASP A 472 -83.25 -35.25 -24.52
CA ASP A 472 -84.51 -34.53 -24.24
C ASP A 472 -85.75 -35.46 -24.14
N GLU A 473 -86.92 -34.90 -23.87
CA GLU A 473 -88.22 -35.60 -23.70
C GLU A 473 -88.70 -36.39 -24.94
N SER A 474 -88.03 -36.25 -26.08
CA SER A 474 -88.33 -36.97 -27.33
C SER A 474 -87.75 -38.40 -27.39
N VAL A 475 -86.90 -38.78 -26.42
CA VAL A 475 -86.26 -40.10 -26.37
C VAL A 475 -87.10 -41.03 -25.48
N ASN A 476 -87.38 -42.24 -25.98
CA ASN A 476 -88.09 -43.27 -25.20
C ASN A 476 -87.34 -43.59 -23.89
N THR A 477 -88.07 -43.85 -22.82
CA THR A 477 -87.55 -44.08 -21.46
C THR A 477 -86.46 -45.16 -21.37
N GLU A 478 -86.64 -46.30 -22.05
CA GLU A 478 -85.64 -47.39 -22.08
C GLU A 478 -84.37 -47.00 -22.86
N ASP A 479 -84.51 -46.31 -23.99
CA ASP A 479 -83.39 -45.84 -24.81
C ASP A 479 -82.61 -44.71 -24.12
N ALA A 480 -83.31 -43.84 -23.40
CA ALA A 480 -82.69 -42.75 -22.62
C ALA A 480 -81.86 -43.32 -21.47
N GLU A 481 -82.36 -44.33 -20.75
CA GLU A 481 -81.61 -44.98 -19.68
C GLU A 481 -80.34 -45.69 -20.21
N ALA A 482 -80.45 -46.41 -21.33
CA ALA A 482 -79.31 -47.06 -21.96
C ALA A 482 -78.22 -46.06 -22.40
N GLN A 483 -78.63 -44.91 -22.96
CA GLN A 483 -77.71 -43.84 -23.36
C GLN A 483 -77.02 -43.18 -22.17
N ILE A 484 -77.74 -42.92 -21.08
CA ILE A 484 -77.17 -42.35 -19.85
C ILE A 484 -76.14 -43.30 -19.24
N GLN A 485 -76.45 -44.61 -19.15
CA GLN A 485 -75.51 -45.61 -18.64
C GLN A 485 -74.25 -45.73 -19.51
N ALA A 486 -74.40 -45.65 -20.84
CA ALA A 486 -73.26 -45.65 -21.76
C ALA A 486 -72.35 -44.43 -21.54
N LEU A 487 -72.94 -43.24 -21.40
CA LEU A 487 -72.20 -42.00 -21.17
C LEU A 487 -71.52 -41.96 -19.79
N ILE A 488 -72.10 -42.57 -18.76
CA ILE A 488 -71.46 -42.76 -17.45
C ILE A 488 -70.23 -43.66 -17.56
N LYS A 489 -70.33 -44.75 -18.32
CA LYS A 489 -69.20 -45.65 -18.55
C LYS A 489 -68.08 -44.97 -19.35
N GLU A 490 -68.43 -44.21 -20.39
CA GLU A 490 -67.46 -43.41 -21.17
C GLU A 490 -66.77 -42.35 -20.29
N TRP A 491 -67.51 -41.69 -19.39
CA TRP A 491 -66.95 -40.70 -18.48
C TRP A 491 -65.91 -41.29 -17.53
N GLY A 492 -66.18 -42.46 -16.96
CA GLY A 492 -65.26 -43.18 -16.07
C GLY A 492 -64.03 -43.75 -16.79
N ALA A 493 -64.14 -44.05 -18.09
CA ALA A 493 -63.02 -44.52 -18.90
C ALA A 493 -62.03 -43.41 -19.29
N ILE A 494 -62.47 -42.15 -19.32
CA ILE A 494 -61.60 -41.01 -19.63
C ILE A 494 -60.78 -40.62 -18.40
N GLY A 495 -59.48 -40.44 -18.62
CA GLY A 495 -58.49 -40.13 -17.59
C GLY A 495 -58.64 -38.75 -16.92
N HIS A 496 -57.54 -38.29 -16.33
CA HIS A 496 -57.53 -37.06 -15.53
C HIS A 496 -57.60 -35.80 -16.41
N VAL A 497 -58.22 -34.76 -15.89
CA VAL A 497 -58.37 -33.42 -16.52
C VAL A 497 -57.58 -32.39 -15.70
N PRO A 498 -57.29 -31.19 -16.24
CA PRO A 498 -56.51 -30.19 -15.53
C PRO A 498 -57.16 -29.89 -14.18
N PHE A 499 -56.35 -29.91 -13.12
CA PHE A 499 -56.82 -29.85 -11.73
C PHE A 499 -57.83 -28.71 -11.47
N LYS A 500 -57.64 -27.55 -12.11
CA LYS A 500 -58.51 -26.38 -11.99
C LYS A 500 -59.94 -26.59 -12.50
N GLU A 501 -60.12 -27.40 -13.54
CA GLU A 501 -61.43 -27.63 -14.18
C GLU A 501 -62.09 -28.94 -13.71
N LYS A 502 -61.34 -29.79 -13.00
CA LYS A 502 -61.79 -31.10 -12.51
C LYS A 502 -63.10 -31.02 -11.74
N ASP A 503 -63.15 -30.20 -10.70
CA ASP A 503 -64.31 -30.15 -9.79
C ASP A 503 -65.54 -29.56 -10.48
N LYS A 504 -65.34 -28.59 -11.38
CA LYS A 504 -66.41 -27.96 -12.16
C LYS A 504 -67.06 -28.96 -13.12
N LEU A 505 -66.25 -29.63 -13.94
CA LEU A 505 -66.73 -30.62 -14.90
C LEU A 505 -67.41 -31.81 -14.21
N HIS A 506 -66.84 -32.27 -13.11
CA HIS A 506 -67.43 -33.34 -12.30
C HIS A 506 -68.81 -32.96 -11.76
N LYS A 507 -68.96 -31.72 -11.26
CA LYS A 507 -70.23 -31.21 -10.74
C LYS A 507 -71.28 -31.05 -11.84
N GLU A 508 -70.91 -30.50 -13.00
CA GLU A 508 -71.81 -30.33 -14.15
C GLU A 508 -72.33 -31.69 -14.65
N PHE A 509 -71.43 -32.65 -14.83
CA PHE A 509 -71.77 -34.02 -15.22
C PHE A 509 -72.77 -34.67 -14.25
N HIS A 510 -72.48 -34.68 -12.95
CA HIS A 510 -73.35 -35.32 -11.96
C HIS A 510 -74.70 -34.61 -11.84
N THR A 511 -74.74 -33.28 -11.95
CA THR A 511 -76.00 -32.51 -11.90
C THR A 511 -76.91 -32.85 -13.09
N LEU A 512 -76.36 -33.02 -14.28
CA LEU A 512 -77.11 -33.43 -15.47
C LEU A 512 -77.61 -34.87 -15.35
N VAL A 513 -76.74 -35.79 -14.95
CA VAL A 513 -77.10 -37.19 -14.69
C VAL A 513 -78.23 -37.28 -13.65
N ASP A 514 -78.12 -36.55 -12.54
CA ASP A 514 -79.16 -36.48 -11.50
C ASP A 514 -80.51 -35.97 -12.08
N LYS A 515 -80.48 -34.93 -12.92
CA LYS A 515 -81.67 -34.36 -13.57
C LYS A 515 -82.36 -35.38 -14.48
N HIS A 516 -81.61 -36.18 -15.24
CA HIS A 516 -82.21 -37.22 -16.10
C HIS A 516 -82.79 -38.38 -15.30
N TYR A 517 -82.15 -38.80 -14.20
CA TYR A 517 -82.70 -39.84 -13.31
C TYR A 517 -83.98 -39.38 -12.59
N GLU A 518 -84.06 -38.10 -12.20
CA GLU A 518 -85.29 -37.51 -11.65
C GLU A 518 -86.43 -37.50 -12.68
N ARG A 519 -86.13 -37.15 -13.94
CA ARG A 519 -87.12 -37.13 -15.03
C ARG A 519 -87.68 -38.53 -15.35
N LEU A 520 -86.83 -39.56 -15.32
CA LEU A 520 -87.23 -40.94 -15.63
C LEU A 520 -87.97 -41.65 -14.48
N ASN A 521 -88.23 -40.95 -13.36
CA ASN A 521 -88.88 -41.47 -12.15
C ASN A 521 -88.26 -42.78 -11.63
N ILE A 522 -86.94 -42.90 -11.80
CA ILE A 522 -86.16 -44.03 -11.30
C ILE A 522 -86.00 -43.84 -9.79
N ASP A 523 -86.43 -44.85 -9.03
CA ASP A 523 -86.57 -44.85 -7.58
C ASP A 523 -85.38 -44.18 -6.85
N ALA A 524 -85.64 -43.40 -5.79
CA ALA A 524 -84.64 -42.63 -5.04
C ALA A 524 -83.50 -43.52 -4.49
N SER A 525 -83.77 -44.82 -4.35
CA SER A 525 -82.82 -45.89 -4.02
C SER A 525 -81.76 -46.09 -5.11
N HIS A 526 -82.16 -46.11 -6.38
CA HIS A 526 -81.26 -46.21 -7.53
C HIS A 526 -80.41 -44.95 -7.70
N LYS A 527 -80.96 -43.75 -7.42
CA LYS A 527 -80.22 -42.48 -7.41
C LYS A 527 -79.06 -42.51 -6.41
N LYS A 528 -79.31 -42.97 -5.18
CA LYS A 528 -78.29 -43.08 -4.12
C LYS A 528 -77.26 -44.19 -4.39
N LEU A 529 -77.63 -45.23 -5.14
CA LEU A 529 -76.73 -46.32 -5.51
C LEU A 529 -75.87 -45.98 -6.74
N SER A 530 -76.41 -45.27 -7.73
CA SER A 530 -75.68 -44.84 -8.93
C SER A 530 -74.58 -43.82 -8.59
N ASN A 531 -74.91 -42.79 -7.80
CA ASN A 531 -73.93 -41.81 -7.32
C ASN A 531 -72.85 -42.45 -6.44
N TYR A 532 -73.18 -43.56 -5.77
CA TYR A 532 -72.20 -44.34 -5.02
C TYR A 532 -71.28 -45.16 -5.93
N LYS A 533 -71.84 -45.82 -6.97
CA LYS A 533 -71.08 -46.54 -7.99
C LYS A 533 -70.06 -45.64 -8.71
N SER A 534 -70.45 -44.43 -9.09
CA SER A 534 -69.53 -43.46 -9.73
C SER A 534 -68.45 -42.96 -8.77
N SER A 535 -68.81 -42.68 -7.50
CA SER A 535 -67.83 -42.30 -6.48
C SER A 535 -66.79 -43.40 -6.25
N ILE A 536 -67.15 -44.67 -6.44
CA ILE A 536 -66.26 -45.83 -6.25
C ILE A 536 -65.36 -46.10 -7.47
N SER A 537 -65.81 -45.80 -8.69
CA SER A 537 -64.96 -45.96 -9.88
C SER A 537 -63.71 -45.06 -9.85
N ASP A 538 -63.75 -43.94 -9.14
CA ASP A 538 -62.56 -43.08 -8.95
C ASP A 538 -61.47 -43.74 -8.07
N PHE A 539 -61.81 -44.80 -7.32
CA PHE A 539 -60.90 -45.50 -6.42
C PHE A 539 -60.38 -46.84 -6.96
N GLN A 540 -60.59 -47.13 -8.26
CA GLN A 540 -60.33 -48.40 -8.94
C GLN A 540 -58.84 -48.83 -9.06
N GLY A 541 -57.96 -48.32 -8.18
CA GLY A 541 -56.56 -48.73 -8.05
C GLY A 541 -56.02 -48.68 -6.62
N SER A 542 -56.86 -48.42 -5.61
CA SER A 542 -56.47 -48.33 -4.20
C SER A 542 -57.25 -49.33 -3.34
N SER A 543 -56.87 -50.60 -3.41
CA SER A 543 -57.52 -51.73 -2.72
C SER A 543 -57.74 -51.45 -1.21
N GLN A 544 -56.78 -50.80 -0.54
CA GLN A 544 -56.87 -50.47 0.88
C GLN A 544 -57.95 -49.43 1.24
N VAL A 545 -58.31 -48.53 0.32
CA VAL A 545 -59.40 -47.55 0.52
C VAL A 545 -60.75 -48.25 0.38
N LEU A 546 -60.88 -49.15 -0.60
CA LEU A 546 -62.10 -49.96 -0.81
C LEU A 546 -62.42 -50.83 0.40
N TYR A 547 -61.42 -51.51 0.99
CA TYR A 547 -61.61 -52.31 2.21
C TYR A 547 -62.06 -51.48 3.43
N LYS A 548 -61.53 -50.27 3.61
CA LYS A 548 -61.93 -49.37 4.71
C LYS A 548 -63.37 -48.88 4.57
N GLU A 549 -63.76 -48.50 3.35
CA GLU A 549 -65.14 -48.06 3.09
C GLU A 549 -66.12 -49.23 3.23
N ARG A 550 -65.74 -50.44 2.81
CA ARG A 550 -66.49 -51.68 3.06
C ARG A 550 -66.72 -51.92 4.55
N GLU A 551 -65.66 -51.83 5.36
CA GLU A 551 -65.76 -52.03 6.81
C GLU A 551 -66.71 -51.01 7.46
N LYS A 552 -66.63 -49.75 7.03
CA LYS A 552 -67.53 -48.69 7.48
C LYS A 552 -68.99 -49.00 7.14
N LEU A 553 -69.28 -49.39 5.90
CA LEU A 553 -70.64 -49.77 5.51
C LEU A 553 -71.14 -51.01 6.25
N MET A 554 -70.28 -52.01 6.51
CA MET A 554 -70.62 -53.18 7.31
C MET A 554 -71.01 -52.80 8.73
N ARG A 555 -70.27 -51.88 9.37
CA ARG A 555 -70.63 -51.35 10.70
C ARG A 555 -71.95 -50.58 10.66
N THR A 556 -72.17 -49.75 9.64
CA THR A 556 -73.44 -49.04 9.45
C THR A 556 -74.61 -50.01 9.25
N ARG A 557 -74.42 -51.07 8.47
CA ARG A 557 -75.42 -52.12 8.26
C ARG A 557 -75.80 -52.78 9.58
N GLU A 558 -74.81 -53.13 10.39
CA GLU A 558 -75.05 -53.75 11.69
C GLU A 558 -75.72 -52.79 12.66
N HIS A 559 -75.36 -51.51 12.64
CA HIS A 559 -76.01 -50.50 13.47
C HIS A 559 -77.49 -50.31 13.09
N ILE A 560 -77.81 -50.18 11.80
CA ILE A 560 -79.20 -50.07 11.32
C ILE A 560 -79.98 -51.33 11.68
N LYS A 561 -79.38 -52.52 11.55
CA LYS A 561 -80.01 -53.79 11.94
C LYS A 561 -80.34 -53.83 13.45
N ASN A 562 -79.41 -53.38 14.29
CA ASN A 562 -79.63 -53.28 15.73
C ASN A 562 -80.71 -52.26 16.07
N ASP A 563 -80.74 -51.11 15.40
CA ASP A 563 -81.78 -50.10 15.59
C ASP A 563 -83.17 -50.64 15.20
N ILE A 564 -83.28 -51.35 14.07
CA ILE A 564 -84.52 -52.04 13.68
C ILE A 564 -84.95 -53.00 14.79
N GLN A 565 -84.05 -53.85 15.29
CA GLN A 565 -84.35 -54.79 16.37
C GLN A 565 -84.83 -54.07 17.65
N VAL A 566 -84.19 -52.96 18.02
CA VAL A 566 -84.59 -52.14 19.18
C VAL A 566 -85.98 -51.55 18.96
N TYR A 567 -86.24 -50.97 17.79
CA TYR A 567 -87.57 -50.44 17.47
C TYR A 567 -88.63 -51.54 17.41
N GLU A 568 -88.35 -52.71 16.83
CA GLU A 568 -89.28 -53.85 16.79
C GLU A 568 -89.59 -54.38 18.21
N ASN A 569 -88.58 -54.51 19.07
CA ASN A 569 -88.76 -54.91 20.47
C ASN A 569 -89.56 -53.85 21.26
N ASN A 570 -89.32 -52.57 21.01
CA ASN A 570 -90.01 -51.46 21.66
C ASN A 570 -91.45 -51.30 21.15
N VAL A 571 -91.73 -51.60 19.87
CA VAL A 571 -93.07 -51.60 19.29
C VAL A 571 -93.98 -52.59 20.00
N GLY A 572 -93.44 -53.75 20.42
CA GLY A 572 -94.15 -54.72 21.25
C GLY A 572 -94.58 -54.19 22.63
N PHE A 573 -93.97 -53.10 23.12
CA PHE A 573 -94.27 -52.49 24.42
C PHE A 573 -95.34 -51.39 24.36
N PHE A 574 -95.64 -50.86 23.17
CA PHE A 574 -96.67 -49.83 23.01
C PHE A 574 -98.06 -50.46 22.93
N THR A 575 -98.87 -50.31 23.98
CA THR A 575 -100.25 -50.82 24.02
C THR A 575 -101.21 -49.89 23.28
N SER A 576 -102.07 -50.45 22.42
CA SER A 576 -103.12 -49.75 21.65
C SER A 576 -104.31 -49.24 22.48
N SER A 577 -104.19 -49.21 23.80
CA SER A 577 -105.24 -48.77 24.74
C SER A 577 -105.35 -47.25 24.92
N SER A 578 -104.46 -46.44 24.32
CA SER A 578 -104.59 -44.97 24.29
C SER A 578 -104.23 -44.37 22.92
N LYS A 579 -104.89 -43.28 22.53
CA LYS A 579 -104.68 -42.55 21.26
C LYS A 579 -103.23 -42.03 21.09
N LYS A 580 -102.55 -41.74 22.22
CA LYS A 580 -101.14 -41.35 22.22
C LYS A 580 -100.22 -42.56 21.96
N GLY A 581 -100.57 -43.74 22.48
CA GLY A 581 -99.87 -45.00 22.21
C GLY A 581 -100.01 -45.47 20.76
N GLU A 582 -101.20 -45.33 20.17
CA GLU A 582 -101.45 -45.68 18.76
C GLU A 582 -100.64 -44.81 17.78
N ASN A 583 -100.57 -43.50 18.01
CA ASN A 583 -99.73 -42.59 17.21
C ASN A 583 -98.24 -42.93 17.33
N LEU A 584 -97.76 -43.24 18.54
CA LEU A 584 -96.36 -43.66 18.76
C LEU A 584 -96.04 -44.98 18.04
N LEU A 585 -96.98 -45.92 18.02
CA LEU A 585 -96.84 -47.20 17.31
C LEU A 585 -96.80 -46.99 15.78
N ALA A 586 -97.67 -46.13 15.24
CA ALA A 586 -97.64 -45.77 13.82
C ALA A 586 -96.34 -45.04 13.42
N GLU A 587 -95.82 -44.17 14.28
CA GLU A 587 -94.55 -43.48 14.07
C GLU A 587 -93.36 -44.44 14.14
N ALA A 588 -93.34 -45.35 15.11
CA ALA A 588 -92.32 -46.37 15.26
C ALA A 588 -92.31 -47.34 14.06
N ASN A 589 -93.47 -47.78 13.58
CA ASN A 589 -93.58 -48.62 12.37
C ASN A 589 -93.10 -47.89 11.11
N ARG A 590 -93.45 -46.61 10.93
CA ARG A 590 -92.91 -45.79 9.81
C ARG A 590 -91.39 -45.66 9.90
N LYS A 591 -90.84 -45.59 11.11
CA LYS A 591 -89.40 -45.51 11.31
C LYS A 591 -88.70 -46.84 11.02
N ILE A 592 -89.30 -47.97 11.42
CA ILE A 592 -88.85 -49.33 11.07
C ILE A 592 -88.81 -49.50 9.55
N GLU A 593 -89.86 -49.11 8.83
CA GLU A 593 -89.90 -49.24 7.37
C GLU A 593 -88.86 -48.36 6.67
N ARG A 594 -88.60 -47.14 7.16
CA ARG A 594 -87.48 -46.32 6.66
C ARG A 594 -86.13 -46.97 6.91
N LEU A 595 -85.90 -47.50 8.13
CA LEU A 595 -84.66 -48.18 8.48
C LEU A 595 -84.43 -49.44 7.64
N LYS A 596 -85.50 -50.20 7.31
CA LYS A 596 -85.42 -51.33 6.38
C LYS A 596 -85.01 -50.90 4.97
N GLY A 597 -85.57 -49.78 4.46
CA GLY A 597 -85.15 -49.21 3.19
C GLY A 597 -83.68 -48.75 3.17
N ASP A 598 -83.23 -48.12 4.25
CA ASP A 598 -81.81 -47.73 4.40
C ASP A 598 -80.89 -48.95 4.53
N LEU A 599 -81.33 -50.01 5.21
CA LEU A 599 -80.60 -51.28 5.32
C LEU A 599 -80.39 -51.94 3.96
N GLU A 600 -81.43 -51.98 3.12
CA GLU A 600 -81.36 -52.52 1.77
C GLU A 600 -80.38 -51.72 0.91
N LEU A 601 -80.45 -50.40 0.95
CA LEU A 601 -79.53 -49.53 0.22
C LEU A 601 -78.06 -49.73 0.64
N VAL A 602 -77.79 -49.79 1.95
CA VAL A 602 -76.43 -50.03 2.47
C VAL A 602 -75.93 -51.42 2.05
N THR A 603 -76.82 -52.42 2.02
CA THR A 603 -76.49 -53.78 1.58
C THR A 603 -76.13 -53.81 0.10
N GLN A 604 -76.87 -53.10 -0.76
CA GLN A 604 -76.55 -52.98 -2.18
C GLN A 604 -75.23 -52.23 -2.41
N LYS A 605 -74.92 -51.20 -1.62
CA LYS A 605 -73.62 -50.50 -1.67
C LYS A 605 -72.44 -51.41 -1.32
N ILE A 606 -72.59 -52.26 -0.31
CA ILE A 606 -71.56 -53.27 0.06
C ILE A 606 -71.34 -54.23 -1.11
N LYS A 607 -72.42 -54.71 -1.74
CA LYS A 607 -72.32 -55.61 -2.90
C LYS A 607 -71.55 -54.99 -4.07
N VAL A 608 -71.76 -53.70 -4.33
CA VAL A 608 -71.01 -52.95 -5.36
C VAL A 608 -69.52 -52.89 -5.04
N ILE A 609 -69.15 -52.66 -3.77
CA ILE A 609 -67.74 -52.70 -3.37
C ILE A 609 -67.16 -54.09 -3.56
N ASP A 610 -67.87 -55.13 -3.15
CA ASP A 610 -67.41 -56.52 -3.26
C ASP A 610 -67.16 -56.89 -4.73
N GLU A 611 -68.09 -56.54 -5.64
CA GLU A 611 -67.91 -56.71 -7.09
C GLU A 611 -66.75 -55.88 -7.67
N THR A 612 -66.46 -54.71 -7.09
CA THR A 612 -65.35 -53.86 -7.52
C THR A 612 -64.01 -54.41 -7.05
N ILE A 613 -63.94 -54.91 -5.81
CA ILE A 613 -62.76 -55.59 -5.25
C ILE A 613 -62.45 -56.87 -6.03
N GLU A 614 -63.47 -57.64 -6.45
CA GLU A 614 -63.28 -58.85 -7.27
C GLU A 614 -62.80 -58.56 -8.71
N ARG A 615 -63.11 -57.37 -9.24
CA ARG A 615 -62.70 -56.94 -10.59
C ARG A 615 -61.37 -56.18 -10.63
N SER A 616 -60.88 -55.72 -9.47
CA SER A 616 -59.61 -55.01 -9.31
C SER A 616 -58.50 -56.00 -9.02
#